data_AF-A0A7V0LPU4-F1
#
_entry.id   AF-A0A7V0LPU4-F1
#
_cell.length_a   1.000
_cell.length_b   1.000
_cell.length_c   1.000
_cell.angle_alpha   90.00
_cell.angle_beta   90.00
_cell.angle_gamma   90.00
#
_symmetry.space_group_name_H-M   'P 1'
#
loop_
_entity.id
_entity.type
_entity.pdbx_description
1 polymer ?
#
loop_
_entity_poly.entity_id
_entity_poly.type
_entity_poly.pdbx_seq_one_letter_code
_entity_poly.pdbx_strand_id
1 'polypeptide(L)'
;MSDKESETSAESRERRSLYRHPLAAVGGALVVAGMLGFAILAFVDLSSPVSNPYRGLVTFIGLPVVVLLGAILFLLAFRIQVVRARRRGEHVRFNLRFEPSNPRYMRSLALFGILTAMLLGTVAWGGFKGYEVTDSASFCGEACHTVMNPQWVTYQESPHARVACAECHIGPGASFFVRSKIDGIRQVVAVMTNSYDRPIPTPVRSLRPAQQTCEGCHWPDQFYGEKLITKTYYRTDEANSPWTISLLMKVGGGNPRTGKLEGIHWHMLGENKIEYVATDEKRQQMAWVRFTDGETGEVTVFERPDVAVDPDSPDVEVRILDCMDCHNRPSHDFLPPATAINLEMTKGTISKDLPFIRWQGLNLLNAPYDTKTEADEAIRSGLLAYYASQFADDVNQREVDDAADALVRIYDTN
;
A
#
# COMPACT_ATOMS: atom_id res chain seq x y z
N MET A 1 31.90 -82.40 31.11
CA MET A 1 32.05 -82.26 29.65
C MET A 1 30.64 -82.23 29.09
N SER A 2 30.03 -81.05 29.15
CA SER A 2 29.76 -80.15 28.00
C SER A 2 28.66 -80.70 27.09
N ASP A 3 27.55 -80.03 26.80
CA ASP A 3 27.10 -78.68 27.11
C ASP A 3 25.56 -78.71 27.14
N LYS A 4 24.97 -78.01 28.10
CA LYS A 4 23.55 -77.71 28.19
C LYS A 4 23.45 -76.18 28.20
N GLU A 5 22.39 -75.67 27.56
CA GLU A 5 21.87 -74.30 27.66
C GLU A 5 22.53 -73.25 26.76
N SER A 6 21.76 -72.78 25.76
CA SER A 6 21.51 -71.35 25.50
C SER A 6 20.83 -71.16 24.12
N GLU A 7 19.64 -71.73 23.94
CA GLU A 7 18.65 -71.14 23.03
C GLU A 7 17.74 -70.21 23.85
N THR A 8 17.30 -69.12 23.23
CA THR A 8 16.26 -68.17 23.68
C THR A 8 16.66 -67.00 24.60
N SER A 9 17.14 -65.91 23.99
CA SER A 9 16.52 -64.58 24.20
C SER A 9 16.94 -63.62 23.08
N ALA A 10 16.42 -63.84 21.87
CA ALA A 10 16.34 -62.76 20.89
C ALA A 10 15.29 -61.77 21.41
N GLU A 11 15.73 -60.89 22.32
CA GLU A 11 14.96 -59.80 22.87
C GLU A 11 14.34 -59.04 21.70
N SER A 12 13.01 -59.15 21.57
CA SER A 12 12.25 -58.42 20.57
C SER A 12 12.40 -56.93 20.87
N ARG A 13 13.41 -56.29 20.27
CA ARG A 13 13.51 -54.83 20.20
C ARG A 13 12.27 -54.34 19.47
N GLU A 14 11.23 -54.05 20.25
CA GLU A 14 10.00 -53.42 19.80
C GLU A 14 10.45 -52.17 19.00
N ARG A 15 10.30 -52.21 17.67
CA ARG A 15 10.62 -51.06 16.81
C ARG A 15 9.66 -49.95 17.22
N ARG A 16 10.06 -49.11 18.18
CA ARG A 16 9.27 -47.98 18.62
C ARG A 16 9.10 -47.04 17.44
N SER A 17 7.88 -47.03 16.91
CA SER A 17 7.44 -46.13 15.87
C SER A 17 7.56 -44.69 16.38
N LEU A 18 8.39 -43.89 15.71
CA LEU A 18 8.59 -42.45 15.96
C LEU A 18 7.28 -41.64 15.94
N TYR A 19 6.21 -42.22 15.38
CA TYR A 19 4.87 -41.63 15.27
C TYR A 19 4.04 -41.68 16.57
N ARG A 20 4.51 -42.34 17.64
CA ARG A 20 3.73 -42.49 18.89
C ARG A 20 3.74 -41.25 19.81
N HIS A 21 4.44 -40.17 19.45
CA HIS A 21 4.46 -38.95 20.27
C HIS A 21 3.31 -38.01 19.86
N PRO A 22 2.47 -37.53 20.79
CA PRO A 22 1.28 -36.73 20.46
C PRO A 22 1.60 -35.46 19.66
N LEU A 23 2.70 -34.77 20.00
CA LEU A 23 3.18 -33.61 19.22
C LEU A 23 3.53 -33.93 17.76
N ALA A 24 4.05 -35.14 17.47
CA ALA A 24 4.37 -35.54 16.10
C ALA A 24 3.08 -35.83 15.30
N ALA A 25 2.05 -36.40 15.96
CA ALA A 25 0.75 -36.64 15.35
C ALA A 25 0.02 -35.32 15.05
N VAL A 26 0.02 -34.36 16.00
CA VAL A 26 -0.56 -33.03 15.80
C VAL A 26 0.20 -32.27 14.70
N GLY A 27 1.54 -32.25 14.74
CA GLY A 27 2.35 -31.60 13.72
C GLY A 27 2.11 -32.18 12.31
N GLY A 28 2.06 -33.51 12.20
CA GLY A 28 1.72 -34.18 10.94
C GLY A 28 0.31 -33.88 10.45
N ALA A 29 -0.68 -33.86 11.35
CA ALA A 29 -2.06 -33.51 11.01
C ALA A 29 -2.18 -32.06 10.50
N LEU A 30 -1.48 -31.12 11.11
CA LEU A 30 -1.44 -29.71 10.67
C LEU A 30 -0.81 -29.56 9.29
N VAL A 31 0.29 -30.29 9.01
CA VAL A 31 0.92 -30.27 7.67
C VAL A 31 -0.06 -30.79 6.61
N VAL A 32 -0.70 -31.95 6.87
CA VAL A 32 -1.64 -32.55 5.91
C VAL A 32 -2.87 -31.68 5.70
N ALA A 33 -3.50 -31.21 6.78
CA ALA A 33 -4.68 -30.34 6.71
C ALA A 33 -4.35 -29.00 6.05
N GLY A 34 -3.20 -28.40 6.40
CA GLY A 34 -2.74 -27.14 5.81
C GLY A 34 -2.41 -27.26 4.33
N MET A 35 -1.73 -28.34 3.91
CA MET A 35 -1.45 -28.59 2.49
C MET A 35 -2.72 -28.88 1.69
N LEU A 36 -3.66 -29.65 2.25
CA LEU A 36 -4.94 -29.94 1.60
C LEU A 36 -5.77 -28.66 1.46
N GLY A 37 -5.87 -27.88 2.53
CA GLY A 37 -6.53 -26.57 2.50
C GLY A 37 -5.87 -25.63 1.50
N PHE A 38 -4.54 -25.62 1.42
CA PHE A 38 -3.80 -24.79 0.48
C PHE A 38 -4.14 -25.17 -0.95
N ALA A 39 -4.11 -26.48 -1.26
CA ALA A 39 -4.45 -26.97 -2.59
C ALA A 39 -5.88 -26.61 -3.00
N ILE A 40 -6.85 -26.76 -2.08
CA ILE A 40 -8.26 -26.43 -2.35
C ILE A 40 -8.43 -24.92 -2.59
N LEU A 41 -7.91 -24.07 -1.69
CA LEU A 41 -8.10 -22.63 -1.81
C LEU A 41 -7.29 -22.05 -2.97
N ALA A 42 -6.09 -22.57 -3.24
CA ALA A 42 -5.31 -22.18 -4.42
C ALA A 42 -6.05 -22.56 -5.71
N PHE A 43 -6.70 -23.73 -5.75
CA PHE A 43 -7.53 -24.12 -6.89
C PHE A 43 -8.75 -23.19 -7.06
N VAL A 44 -9.43 -22.84 -5.97
CA VAL A 44 -10.54 -21.87 -5.99
C VAL A 44 -10.06 -20.50 -6.48
N ASP A 45 -8.90 -20.03 -6.00
CA ASP A 45 -8.32 -18.76 -6.40
C ASP A 45 -7.97 -18.72 -7.89
N LEU A 46 -7.38 -19.80 -8.42
CA LEU A 46 -7.05 -19.95 -9.84
C LEU A 46 -8.30 -20.05 -10.74
N SER A 47 -9.41 -20.56 -10.21
CA SER A 47 -10.66 -20.78 -10.97
C SER A 47 -11.65 -19.61 -10.85
N SER A 48 -11.43 -18.71 -9.90
CA SER A 48 -12.34 -17.62 -9.58
C SER A 48 -12.03 -16.38 -10.43
N PRO A 49 -12.98 -15.83 -11.20
CA PRO A 49 -12.79 -14.58 -11.93
C PRO A 49 -12.74 -13.36 -11.00
N VAL A 50 -13.23 -13.50 -9.77
CA VAL A 50 -13.24 -12.44 -8.75
C VAL A 50 -12.03 -12.59 -7.83
N SER A 51 -11.25 -11.53 -7.67
CA SER A 51 -10.17 -11.42 -6.68
C SER A 51 -10.77 -11.02 -5.32
N ASN A 52 -10.30 -11.65 -4.24
CA ASN A 52 -10.68 -11.27 -2.88
C ASN A 52 -9.40 -11.20 -2.02
N PRO A 53 -9.06 -10.01 -1.46
CA PRO A 53 -7.82 -9.82 -0.73
C PRO A 53 -7.72 -10.72 0.51
N TYR A 54 -8.84 -10.97 1.21
CA TYR A 54 -8.87 -11.86 2.38
C TYR A 54 -8.65 -13.32 2.00
N ARG A 55 -9.21 -13.78 0.88
CA ARG A 55 -8.95 -15.14 0.36
C ARG A 55 -7.47 -15.31 0.05
N GLY A 56 -6.86 -14.34 -0.63
CA GLY A 56 -5.42 -14.34 -0.93
C GLY A 56 -4.56 -14.42 0.34
N LEU A 57 -4.89 -13.62 1.36
CA LEU A 57 -4.17 -13.61 2.63
C LEU A 57 -4.22 -14.97 3.35
N VAL A 58 -5.41 -15.56 3.49
CA VAL A 58 -5.58 -16.87 4.14
C VAL A 58 -4.87 -17.97 3.35
N THR A 59 -5.02 -17.95 2.03
CA THR A 59 -4.48 -19.01 1.16
C THR A 59 -2.96 -18.96 1.09
N PHE A 60 -2.37 -17.79 0.85
CA PHE A 60 -0.94 -17.68 0.52
C PHE A 60 -0.06 -17.27 1.71
N ILE A 61 -0.64 -16.83 2.83
CA ILE A 61 0.10 -16.54 4.06
C ILE A 61 -0.36 -17.46 5.18
N GLY A 62 -1.65 -17.46 5.50
CA GLY A 62 -2.19 -18.22 6.64
C GLY A 62 -1.89 -19.71 6.57
N LEU A 63 -2.24 -20.38 5.46
CA LEU A 63 -2.07 -21.82 5.30
C LEU A 63 -0.59 -22.26 5.23
N PRO A 64 0.30 -21.59 4.47
CA PRO A 64 1.73 -21.88 4.53
C PRO A 64 2.32 -21.72 5.93
N VAL A 65 1.89 -20.72 6.71
CA VAL A 65 2.30 -20.58 8.12
C VAL A 65 1.83 -21.77 8.96
N VAL A 66 0.60 -22.24 8.80
CA VAL A 66 0.11 -23.44 9.50
C VAL A 66 0.92 -24.68 9.12
N VAL A 67 1.25 -24.86 7.84
CA VAL A 67 2.08 -25.96 7.35
C VAL A 67 3.50 -25.88 7.96
N LEU A 68 4.10 -24.70 7.99
CA LEU A 68 5.41 -24.47 8.61
C LEU A 68 5.39 -24.75 10.11
N LEU A 69 4.39 -24.27 10.84
CA LEU A 69 4.22 -24.54 12.26
C LEU A 69 4.04 -26.04 12.52
N GLY A 70 3.25 -26.73 11.70
CA GLY A 70 3.10 -28.18 11.77
C GLY A 70 4.42 -28.93 11.55
N ALA A 71 5.21 -28.50 10.56
CA ALA A 71 6.53 -29.07 10.29
C ALA A 71 7.52 -28.81 11.44
N ILE A 72 7.53 -27.61 12.02
CA ILE A 72 8.35 -27.27 13.18
C ILE A 72 7.98 -28.14 14.39
N LEU A 73 6.67 -28.29 14.68
CA LEU A 73 6.20 -29.16 15.76
C LEU A 73 6.60 -30.62 15.55
N PHE A 74 6.53 -31.11 14.31
CA PHE A 74 6.98 -32.45 13.96
C PHE A 74 8.48 -32.65 14.20
N LEU A 75 9.32 -31.70 13.75
CA LEU A 75 10.77 -31.72 13.95
C LEU A 75 11.14 -31.59 15.44
N LEU A 76 10.41 -30.77 16.20
CA LEU A 76 10.61 -30.61 17.64
C LEU A 76 10.26 -31.90 18.39
N ALA A 77 9.15 -32.55 18.05
CA ALA A 77 8.76 -33.84 18.61
C ALA A 77 9.81 -34.91 18.32
N PHE A 78 10.36 -34.93 17.11
CA PHE A 78 11.46 -35.80 16.73
C PHE A 78 12.71 -35.52 17.58
N ARG A 79 13.11 -34.25 17.72
CA ARG A 79 14.27 -33.86 18.53
C ARG A 79 14.12 -34.27 19.99
N ILE A 80 12.94 -34.06 20.59
CA ILE A 80 12.65 -34.45 21.97
C ILE A 80 12.77 -35.98 22.15
N GLN A 81 12.21 -36.76 21.22
CA GLN A 81 12.31 -38.22 21.25
C GLN A 81 13.76 -38.70 21.19
N VAL A 82 14.56 -38.15 20.28
CA VAL A 82 15.99 -38.50 20.13
C VAL A 82 16.78 -38.13 21.38
N VAL A 83 16.55 -36.96 21.97
CA VAL A 83 17.23 -36.54 23.20
C VAL A 83 16.83 -37.44 24.38
N ARG A 84 15.55 -37.77 24.52
CA ARG A 84 15.07 -38.70 25.57
C ARG A 84 15.64 -40.10 25.40
N ALA A 85 15.71 -40.62 24.18
CA ALA A 85 16.34 -41.91 23.88
C ALA A 85 17.83 -41.93 24.27
N ARG A 86 18.58 -40.90 23.88
CA ARG A 86 20.00 -40.76 24.24
C ARG A 86 20.23 -40.63 25.75
N ARG A 87 19.37 -39.86 26.45
CA ARG A 87 19.42 -39.74 27.93
C ARG A 87 19.14 -41.06 28.65
N ARG A 88 18.41 -41.98 28.02
CA ARG A 88 18.15 -43.35 28.53
C ARG A 88 19.24 -44.35 28.17
N GLY A 89 20.36 -43.89 27.59
CA GLY A 89 21.48 -44.75 27.18
C GLY A 89 21.30 -45.44 25.83
N GLU A 90 20.25 -45.11 25.06
CA GLU A 90 20.04 -45.70 23.74
C GLU A 90 21.01 -45.10 22.71
N HIS A 91 21.80 -45.95 22.04
CA HIS A 91 22.68 -45.54 20.94
C HIS A 91 21.88 -45.28 19.65
N VAL A 92 21.27 -44.09 19.55
CA VAL A 92 20.62 -43.63 18.32
C VAL A 92 21.67 -43.17 17.30
N ARG A 93 22.07 -44.06 16.39
CA ARG A 93 22.94 -43.75 15.24
C ARG A 93 22.10 -43.49 13.99
N PHE A 94 22.17 -42.28 13.46
CA PHE A 94 21.63 -41.94 12.15
C PHE A 94 22.66 -42.27 11.09
N ASN A 95 22.66 -43.51 10.60
CA ASN A 95 23.45 -43.85 9.43
C ASN A 95 22.61 -43.57 8.18
N LEU A 96 22.94 -42.51 7.45
CA LEU A 96 22.45 -42.28 6.10
C LEU A 96 23.12 -43.31 5.17
N ARG A 97 22.60 -44.53 5.15
CA ARG A 97 23.00 -45.56 4.18
C ARG A 97 22.10 -45.45 2.97
N PHE A 98 22.68 -45.10 1.83
CA PHE A 98 22.00 -45.19 0.54
C PHE A 98 21.98 -46.67 0.11
N GLU A 99 20.81 -47.29 0.16
CA GLU A 99 20.63 -48.72 -0.17
C GLU A 99 19.68 -48.91 -1.38
N PRO A 100 20.16 -48.62 -2.61
CA PRO A 100 19.34 -48.63 -3.83
C PRO A 100 18.78 -50.01 -4.20
N SER A 101 19.34 -51.09 -3.66
CA SER A 101 18.89 -52.47 -3.86
C SER A 101 17.63 -52.84 -3.06
N ASN A 102 17.23 -52.04 -2.07
CA ASN A 102 16.08 -52.35 -1.21
C ASN A 102 14.81 -51.58 -1.68
N PRO A 103 13.78 -52.26 -2.22
CA PRO A 103 12.60 -51.60 -2.76
C PRO A 103 11.78 -50.85 -1.70
N ARG A 104 11.81 -51.27 -0.43
CA ARG A 104 11.11 -50.56 0.66
C ARG A 104 11.83 -49.27 1.05
N TYR A 105 13.16 -49.28 1.05
CA TYR A 105 13.98 -48.09 1.27
C TYR A 105 13.78 -47.09 0.13
N MET A 106 13.85 -47.54 -1.13
CA MET A 106 13.61 -46.69 -2.30
C MET A 106 12.20 -46.08 -2.33
N ARG A 107 11.16 -46.83 -1.98
CA ARG A 107 9.79 -46.28 -1.82
C ARG A 107 9.70 -45.23 -0.72
N SER A 108 10.31 -45.50 0.44
CA SER A 108 10.29 -44.55 1.57
C SER A 108 11.07 -43.28 1.25
N LEU A 109 12.21 -43.41 0.57
CA LEU A 109 13.03 -42.30 0.09
C LEU A 109 12.28 -41.48 -0.97
N ALA A 110 11.60 -42.14 -1.91
CA ALA A 110 10.75 -41.47 -2.90
C ALA A 110 9.59 -40.71 -2.25
N LEU A 111 8.87 -41.34 -1.30
CA LEU A 111 7.80 -40.68 -0.56
C LEU A 111 8.30 -39.48 0.26
N PHE A 112 9.43 -39.62 0.94
CA PHE A 112 10.07 -38.50 1.65
C PHE A 112 10.46 -37.36 0.72
N GLY A 113 11.05 -37.69 -0.44
CA GLY A 113 11.41 -36.72 -1.47
C GLY A 113 10.19 -35.98 -2.02
N ILE A 114 9.12 -36.71 -2.37
CA ILE A 114 7.86 -36.12 -2.86
C ILE A 114 7.23 -35.21 -1.81
N LEU A 115 7.07 -35.66 -0.57
CA LEU A 115 6.48 -34.86 0.50
C LEU A 115 7.30 -33.60 0.80
N THR A 116 8.63 -33.72 0.79
CA THR A 116 9.53 -32.57 0.97
C THR A 116 9.40 -31.60 -0.19
N ALA A 117 9.35 -32.09 -1.44
CA ALA A 117 9.15 -31.26 -2.62
C ALA A 117 7.79 -30.55 -2.59
N MET A 118 6.71 -31.23 -2.16
CA MET A 118 5.39 -30.63 -2.00
C MET A 118 5.37 -29.56 -0.91
N LEU A 119 6.03 -29.80 0.22
CA LEU A 119 6.18 -28.83 1.31
C LEU A 119 6.94 -27.59 0.82
N LEU A 120 8.12 -27.78 0.23
CA LEU A 120 8.92 -26.69 -0.30
C LEU A 120 8.20 -25.93 -1.42
N GLY A 121 7.51 -26.65 -2.31
CA GLY A 121 6.68 -26.07 -3.37
C GLY A 121 5.54 -25.22 -2.80
N THR A 122 4.84 -25.71 -1.77
CA THR A 122 3.76 -24.96 -1.08
C THR A 122 4.30 -23.69 -0.42
N VAL A 123 5.44 -23.78 0.26
CA VAL A 123 6.05 -22.64 0.95
C VAL A 123 6.60 -21.63 -0.06
N ALA A 124 7.28 -22.08 -1.11
CA ALA A 124 7.86 -21.21 -2.13
C ALA A 124 6.77 -20.52 -2.94
N TRP A 125 5.79 -21.28 -3.45
CA TRP A 125 4.68 -20.72 -4.22
C TRP A 125 3.77 -19.86 -3.34
N GLY A 126 3.41 -20.34 -2.15
CA GLY A 126 2.65 -19.57 -1.17
C GLY A 126 3.35 -18.26 -0.81
N GLY A 127 4.65 -18.30 -0.54
CA GLY A 127 5.45 -17.11 -0.28
C GLY A 127 5.46 -16.12 -1.45
N PHE A 128 5.63 -16.61 -2.68
CA PHE A 128 5.59 -15.77 -3.88
C PHE A 128 4.22 -15.13 -4.11
N LYS A 129 3.14 -15.89 -4.00
CA LYS A 129 1.78 -15.34 -4.14
C LYS A 129 1.39 -14.44 -2.97
N GLY A 130 1.84 -14.76 -1.75
CA GLY A 130 1.66 -13.91 -0.57
C GLY A 130 2.37 -12.57 -0.73
N TYR A 131 3.54 -12.57 -1.38
CA TYR A 131 4.20 -11.35 -1.83
C TYR A 131 3.31 -10.55 -2.79
N GLU A 132 2.86 -11.12 -3.90
CA GLU A 132 2.02 -10.41 -4.88
C GLU A 132 0.72 -9.87 -4.26
N VAL A 133 0.10 -10.64 -3.37
CA VAL A 133 -1.12 -10.22 -2.66
C VAL A 133 -0.82 -9.04 -1.73
N THR A 134 0.26 -9.07 -0.97
CA THR A 134 0.55 -8.00 0.01
C THR A 134 1.17 -6.75 -0.58
N ASP A 135 1.48 -6.76 -1.88
CA ASP A 135 1.93 -5.59 -2.65
C ASP A 135 0.83 -5.05 -3.59
N SER A 136 -0.34 -5.70 -3.63
CA SER A 136 -1.45 -5.26 -4.47
C SER A 136 -2.14 -4.02 -3.92
N ALA A 137 -2.69 -3.20 -4.82
CA ALA A 137 -3.47 -2.03 -4.43
C ALA A 137 -4.71 -2.42 -3.62
N SER A 138 -5.37 -3.55 -3.96
CA SER A 138 -6.52 -4.05 -3.22
C SER A 138 -6.19 -4.46 -1.78
N PHE A 139 -5.01 -5.05 -1.53
CA PHE A 139 -4.61 -5.34 -0.16
C PHE A 139 -4.38 -4.05 0.63
N CYS A 140 -3.62 -3.10 0.07
CA CYS A 140 -3.35 -1.83 0.74
C CYS A 140 -4.61 -1.00 1.00
N GLY A 141 -5.54 -0.93 0.04
CA GLY A 141 -6.73 -0.09 0.11
C GLY A 141 -7.94 -0.73 0.80
N GLU A 142 -8.18 -2.02 0.57
CA GLU A 142 -9.42 -2.68 1.01
C GLU A 142 -9.23 -3.49 2.31
N ALA A 143 -8.06 -4.09 2.54
CA ALA A 143 -7.87 -4.94 3.73
C ALA A 143 -7.93 -4.11 5.02
N CYS A 144 -7.37 -2.90 5.00
CA CYS A 144 -7.38 -1.92 6.08
C CYS A 144 -8.42 -0.80 5.82
N HIS A 145 -9.62 -1.16 5.33
CA HIS A 145 -10.61 -0.22 4.82
C HIS A 145 -10.85 0.99 5.74
N THR A 146 -10.96 0.84 7.06
CA THR A 146 -11.26 1.98 7.95
C THR A 146 -10.21 3.09 7.91
N VAL A 147 -8.92 2.73 7.84
CA VAL A 147 -7.82 3.71 7.89
C VAL A 147 -7.44 4.18 6.48
N MET A 148 -7.53 3.27 5.52
CA MET A 148 -7.09 3.51 4.15
C MET A 148 -8.19 4.04 3.23
N ASN A 149 -9.47 4.01 3.62
CA ASN A 149 -10.58 4.43 2.76
C ASN A 149 -10.37 5.81 2.10
N PRO A 150 -9.96 6.89 2.81
CA PRO A 150 -9.76 8.18 2.16
C PRO A 150 -8.68 8.15 1.05
N GLN A 151 -7.61 7.37 1.27
CA GLN A 151 -6.54 7.21 0.29
C GLN A 151 -6.95 6.28 -0.87
N TRP A 152 -7.75 5.25 -0.58
CA TRP A 152 -8.24 4.28 -1.55
C TRP A 152 -9.26 4.88 -2.52
N VAL A 153 -10.18 5.71 -2.01
CA VAL A 153 -11.19 6.36 -2.85
C VAL A 153 -10.53 7.39 -3.77
N THR A 154 -9.66 8.25 -3.24
CA THR A 154 -8.92 9.23 -4.06
C THR A 154 -7.96 8.57 -5.06
N TYR A 155 -7.34 7.44 -4.70
CA TYR A 155 -6.50 6.66 -5.61
C TYR A 155 -7.27 6.17 -6.85
N GLN A 156 -8.48 5.65 -6.67
CA GLN A 156 -9.29 5.10 -7.77
C GLN A 156 -9.70 6.15 -8.80
N GLU A 157 -9.87 7.40 -8.37
CA GLU A 157 -10.22 8.53 -9.25
C GLU A 157 -8.97 9.27 -9.80
N SER A 158 -7.77 8.84 -9.41
CA SER A 158 -6.53 9.51 -9.79
C SER A 158 -5.99 9.06 -11.17
N PRO A 159 -5.11 9.86 -11.80
CA PRO A 159 -4.38 9.43 -13.00
C PRO A 159 -3.53 8.16 -12.81
N HIS A 160 -3.25 7.79 -11.55
CA HIS A 160 -2.45 6.62 -11.18
C HIS A 160 -3.29 5.44 -10.66
N ALA A 161 -4.61 5.44 -10.84
CA ALA A 161 -5.52 4.37 -10.39
C ALA A 161 -5.20 2.96 -10.90
N ARG A 162 -4.25 2.84 -11.85
CA ARG A 162 -3.78 1.57 -12.43
C ARG A 162 -2.34 1.23 -12.07
N VAL A 163 -1.67 2.06 -11.28
CA VAL A 163 -0.32 1.83 -10.76
C VAL A 163 -0.44 1.23 -9.37
N ALA A 164 0.21 0.09 -9.11
CA ALA A 164 0.09 -0.55 -7.80
C ALA A 164 0.67 0.34 -6.69
N CYS A 165 0.07 0.34 -5.49
CA CYS A 165 0.55 1.14 -4.37
C CYS A 165 2.04 0.87 -4.06
N ALA A 166 2.47 -0.38 -4.20
CA ALA A 166 3.85 -0.81 -3.97
C ALA A 166 4.86 -0.17 -4.92
N GLU A 167 4.47 0.23 -6.14
CA GLU A 167 5.39 0.88 -7.09
C GLU A 167 5.86 2.24 -6.59
N CYS A 168 5.01 2.95 -5.83
CA CYS A 168 5.37 4.24 -5.23
C CYS A 168 5.80 4.13 -3.75
N HIS A 169 5.15 3.27 -2.95
CA HIS A 169 5.34 3.23 -1.50
C HIS A 169 6.39 2.23 -1.00
N ILE A 170 6.76 1.24 -1.81
CA ILE A 170 7.74 0.20 -1.45
C ILE A 170 8.94 0.30 -2.39
N GLY A 171 8.68 0.23 -3.69
CA GLY A 171 9.65 0.24 -4.78
C GLY A 171 10.46 -1.07 -4.90
N PRO A 172 11.13 -1.30 -6.04
CA PRO A 172 11.92 -2.51 -6.27
C PRO A 172 13.12 -2.66 -5.32
N GLY A 173 13.50 -3.91 -5.07
CA GLY A 173 14.72 -4.27 -4.35
C GLY A 173 14.46 -4.95 -3.00
N ALA A 174 15.32 -5.92 -2.66
CA ALA A 174 15.15 -6.75 -1.47
C ALA A 174 15.19 -5.95 -0.14
N SER A 175 15.98 -4.87 -0.08
CA SER A 175 16.10 -4.04 1.13
C SER A 175 14.81 -3.27 1.43
N PHE A 176 14.25 -2.60 0.42
CA PHE A 176 12.98 -1.87 0.55
C PHE A 176 11.81 -2.81 0.80
N PHE A 177 11.82 -3.99 0.15
CA PHE A 177 10.87 -5.05 0.46
C PHE A 177 10.91 -5.42 1.96
N VAL A 178 12.05 -5.81 2.51
CA VAL A 178 12.14 -6.21 3.93
C VAL A 178 11.73 -5.06 4.86
N ARG A 179 12.19 -3.84 4.58
CA ARG A 179 11.83 -2.65 5.37
C ARG A 179 10.32 -2.42 5.36
N SER A 180 9.68 -2.47 4.19
CA SER A 180 8.24 -2.27 4.05
C SER A 180 7.43 -3.32 4.82
N LYS A 181 7.87 -4.59 4.87
CA LYS A 181 7.16 -5.63 5.61
C LYS A 181 7.30 -5.47 7.12
N ILE A 182 8.46 -5.02 7.60
CA ILE A 182 8.65 -4.67 9.01
C ILE A 182 7.77 -3.47 9.40
N ASP A 183 7.74 -2.44 8.56
CA ASP A 183 6.89 -1.27 8.77
C ASP A 183 5.41 -1.62 8.69
N GLY A 184 5.02 -2.52 7.78
CA GLY A 184 3.67 -3.06 7.67
C GLY A 184 3.23 -3.82 8.93
N ILE A 185 4.11 -4.59 9.57
CA ILE A 185 3.80 -5.23 10.86
C ILE A 185 3.51 -4.17 11.93
N ARG A 186 4.29 -3.09 11.99
CA ARG A 186 4.04 -1.97 12.92
C ARG A 186 2.70 -1.30 12.65
N GLN A 187 2.34 -1.11 11.38
CA GLN A 187 1.06 -0.55 10.98
C GLN A 187 -0.11 -1.45 11.39
N VAL A 188 -0.01 -2.77 11.15
CA VAL A 188 -1.03 -3.74 11.60
C VAL A 188 -1.21 -3.67 13.11
N VAL A 189 -0.11 -3.63 13.88
CA VAL A 189 -0.20 -3.45 15.34
C VAL A 189 -0.89 -2.15 15.70
N ALA A 190 -0.51 -1.03 15.08
CA ALA A 190 -1.10 0.29 15.35
C ALA A 190 -2.61 0.33 15.05
N VAL A 191 -3.05 -0.33 13.97
CA VAL A 191 -4.47 -0.49 13.64
C VAL A 191 -5.18 -1.35 14.69
N MET A 192 -4.61 -2.49 15.08
CA MET A 192 -5.18 -3.37 16.10
C MET A 192 -5.28 -2.72 17.48
N THR A 193 -4.31 -1.87 17.85
CA THR A 193 -4.28 -1.15 19.14
C THR A 193 -4.88 0.24 19.07
N ASN A 194 -5.41 0.66 17.91
CA ASN A 194 -5.97 1.99 17.69
C ASN A 194 -5.03 3.15 18.09
N SER A 195 -3.72 2.97 17.86
CA SER A 195 -2.66 3.86 18.34
C SER A 195 -2.02 4.69 17.22
N TYR A 196 -2.82 5.12 16.25
CA TYR A 196 -2.39 5.91 15.10
C TYR A 196 -3.06 7.29 15.09
N ASP A 197 -2.38 8.27 14.49
CA ASP A 197 -2.85 9.66 14.44
C ASP A 197 -4.03 9.84 13.47
N ARG A 198 -4.92 10.78 13.79
CA ARG A 198 -6.02 11.21 12.93
C ARG A 198 -6.02 12.74 12.84
N PRO A 199 -5.75 13.36 11.68
CA PRO A 199 -5.40 12.74 10.40
C PRO A 199 -3.99 12.12 10.41
N ILE A 200 -3.73 11.21 9.46
CA ILE A 200 -2.39 10.64 9.25
C ILE A 200 -1.43 11.77 8.81
N PRO A 201 -0.30 11.97 9.50
CA PRO A 201 0.59 13.09 9.23
C PRO A 201 1.30 12.98 7.88
N THR A 202 1.61 14.14 7.30
CA THR A 202 2.48 14.28 6.12
C THR A 202 3.60 15.26 6.42
N PRO A 203 4.80 15.04 5.88
CA PRO A 203 5.16 14.06 4.84
C PRO A 203 5.40 12.63 5.38
N VAL A 204 5.19 11.62 4.52
CA VAL A 204 5.50 10.22 4.85
C VAL A 204 7.02 10.02 4.80
N ARG A 205 7.63 9.76 5.95
CA ARG A 205 9.11 9.71 6.11
C ARG A 205 9.76 8.42 5.58
N SER A 206 8.97 7.40 5.28
CA SER A 206 9.45 6.08 4.84
C SER A 206 9.44 5.87 3.33
N LEU A 207 9.09 6.90 2.56
CA LEU A 207 9.11 6.83 1.09
C LEU A 207 10.53 6.78 0.54
N ARG A 208 10.67 6.18 -0.63
CA ARG A 208 11.90 6.22 -1.42
C ARG A 208 12.18 7.63 -1.93
N PRO A 209 13.43 7.93 -2.35
CA PRO A 209 13.71 9.16 -3.09
C PRO A 209 12.75 9.30 -4.28
N ALA A 210 12.14 10.48 -4.41
CA ALA A 210 11.08 10.71 -5.39
C ALA A 210 11.57 10.45 -6.82
N GLN A 211 12.79 10.91 -7.17
CA GLN A 211 13.40 10.69 -8.49
C GLN A 211 13.44 9.20 -8.89
N GLN A 212 13.92 8.31 -8.01
CA GLN A 212 13.98 6.87 -8.29
C GLN A 212 12.60 6.20 -8.47
N THR A 213 11.53 6.87 -8.05
CA THR A 213 10.17 6.37 -8.07
C THR A 213 9.42 6.96 -9.28
N CYS A 214 9.41 8.29 -9.37
CA CYS A 214 8.71 9.05 -10.40
C CYS A 214 9.37 8.87 -11.77
N GLU A 215 10.71 8.83 -11.83
CA GLU A 215 11.44 8.79 -13.10
C GLU A 215 11.38 7.45 -13.83
N GLY A 216 10.89 6.41 -13.16
CA GLY A 216 10.56 5.15 -13.83
C GLY A 216 9.43 5.29 -14.86
N CYS A 217 8.62 6.34 -14.76
CA CYS A 217 7.47 6.59 -15.64
C CYS A 217 7.41 8.02 -16.21
N HIS A 218 7.97 9.01 -15.51
CA HIS A 218 8.01 10.41 -15.92
C HIS A 218 9.43 10.80 -16.30
N TRP A 219 9.68 11.37 -17.46
CA TRP A 219 11.06 11.68 -17.88
C TRP A 219 11.27 13.21 -17.93
N PRO A 220 11.82 13.85 -16.87
CA PRO A 220 11.96 15.30 -16.80
C PRO A 220 12.74 15.90 -17.98
N ASP A 221 13.79 15.21 -18.46
CA ASP A 221 14.60 15.71 -19.58
C ASP A 221 13.83 15.83 -20.90
N GLN A 222 12.69 15.15 -21.04
CA GLN A 222 11.86 15.29 -22.24
C GLN A 222 11.04 16.57 -22.18
N PHE A 223 11.02 17.28 -23.31
CA PHE A 223 10.21 18.48 -23.43
C PHE A 223 8.74 18.15 -23.68
N TYR A 224 7.89 18.45 -22.70
CA TYR A 224 6.43 18.22 -22.78
C TYR A 224 5.63 19.42 -23.33
N GLY A 225 6.28 20.48 -23.79
CA GLY A 225 5.62 21.66 -24.33
C GLY A 225 4.94 22.53 -23.28
N GLU A 226 4.14 23.48 -23.77
CA GLU A 226 3.29 24.33 -22.95
C GLU A 226 1.87 23.75 -22.89
N LYS A 227 1.26 23.77 -21.71
CA LYS A 227 -0.09 23.25 -21.48
C LYS A 227 -1.04 24.41 -21.18
N LEU A 228 -2.04 24.61 -22.04
CA LEU A 228 -3.15 25.51 -21.73
C LEU A 228 -4.04 24.87 -20.67
N ILE A 229 -4.17 25.53 -19.53
CA ILE A 229 -5.01 25.14 -18.40
C ILE A 229 -6.12 26.16 -18.28
N THR A 230 -7.36 25.72 -18.49
CA THR A 230 -8.56 26.55 -18.31
C THR A 230 -9.27 26.11 -17.04
N LYS A 231 -9.46 27.02 -16.09
CA LYS A 231 -10.21 26.78 -14.86
C LYS A 231 -11.44 27.68 -14.84
N THR A 232 -12.62 27.08 -14.78
CA THR A 232 -13.88 27.79 -14.60
C THR A 232 -14.28 27.72 -13.13
N TYR A 233 -14.45 28.87 -12.52
CA TYR A 233 -15.02 29.04 -11.19
C TYR A 233 -16.44 29.56 -11.34
N TYR A 234 -17.30 29.28 -10.38
CA TYR A 234 -18.61 29.91 -10.28
C TYR A 234 -18.62 30.84 -9.07
N ARG A 235 -19.41 31.90 -9.11
CA ARG A 235 -19.61 32.79 -7.95
C ARG A 235 -20.74 32.25 -7.10
N THR A 236 -20.82 32.70 -5.85
CA THR A 236 -21.85 32.30 -4.87
C THR A 236 -23.09 33.20 -4.95
N ASP A 237 -23.32 33.83 -6.09
CA ASP A 237 -24.52 34.61 -6.40
C ASP A 237 -25.64 33.69 -6.90
N GLU A 238 -26.85 34.23 -7.01
CA GLU A 238 -28.04 33.48 -7.44
C GLU A 238 -27.84 32.81 -8.80
N ALA A 239 -27.29 33.55 -9.76
CA ALA A 239 -27.04 33.08 -11.12
C ALA A 239 -25.80 32.18 -11.26
N ASN A 240 -25.07 31.93 -10.17
CA ASN A 240 -23.80 31.21 -10.17
C ASN A 240 -22.84 31.73 -11.26
N SER A 241 -22.62 33.04 -11.35
CA SER A 241 -21.93 33.67 -12.48
C SER A 241 -20.55 33.03 -12.72
N PRO A 242 -20.23 32.58 -13.96
CA PRO A 242 -18.96 31.95 -14.24
C PRO A 242 -17.81 32.97 -14.29
N TRP A 243 -16.65 32.57 -13.78
CA TRP A 243 -15.39 33.27 -13.88
C TRP A 243 -14.31 32.30 -14.36
N THR A 244 -13.85 32.48 -15.59
CA THR A 244 -12.89 31.58 -16.22
C THR A 244 -11.50 32.22 -16.28
N ILE A 245 -10.48 31.44 -15.89
CA ILE A 245 -9.09 31.81 -16.03
C ILE A 245 -8.43 30.82 -16.98
N SER A 246 -7.78 31.33 -18.02
CA SER A 246 -6.95 30.53 -18.94
C SER A 246 -5.48 30.86 -18.68
N LEU A 247 -4.70 29.83 -18.34
CA LEU A 247 -3.27 29.93 -18.01
C LEU A 247 -2.48 29.08 -18.99
N LEU A 248 -1.45 29.64 -19.62
CA LEU A 248 -0.50 28.85 -20.37
C LEU A 248 0.63 28.40 -19.44
N MET A 249 0.55 27.17 -18.97
CA MET A 249 1.57 26.58 -18.09
C MET A 249 2.75 26.13 -18.93
N LYS A 250 3.91 26.75 -18.70
CA LYS A 250 5.18 26.32 -19.28
C LYS A 250 5.69 25.11 -18.51
N VAL A 251 5.13 23.92 -18.77
CA VAL A 251 5.52 22.69 -18.07
C VAL A 251 7.02 22.45 -18.25
N GLY A 252 7.49 22.57 -19.50
CA GLY A 252 8.91 22.62 -19.79
C GLY A 252 9.67 21.35 -19.42
N GLY A 253 10.96 21.36 -19.75
CA GLY A 253 11.86 20.21 -19.82
C GLY A 253 13.13 20.60 -20.57
N GLY A 254 13.97 19.61 -20.91
CA GLY A 254 15.11 19.85 -21.79
C GLY A 254 14.62 20.06 -23.21
N ASN A 255 14.65 21.28 -23.74
CA ASN A 255 14.13 21.57 -25.08
C ASN A 255 15.14 21.14 -26.16
N PRO A 256 14.92 20.04 -26.91
CA PRO A 256 15.90 19.54 -27.87
C PRO A 256 16.07 20.46 -29.08
N ARG A 257 15.14 21.41 -29.31
CA ARG A 257 15.16 22.34 -30.45
C ARG A 257 15.99 23.59 -30.16
N THR A 258 16.03 24.03 -28.91
CA THR A 258 16.76 25.25 -28.50
C THR A 258 18.01 24.93 -27.68
N GLY A 259 18.12 23.70 -27.16
CA GLY A 259 19.17 23.30 -26.24
C GLY A 259 19.04 23.92 -24.84
N LYS A 260 17.93 24.61 -24.55
CA LYS A 260 17.73 25.31 -23.28
C LYS A 260 16.88 24.49 -22.31
N LEU A 261 17.19 24.60 -21.03
CA LEU A 261 16.34 24.16 -19.93
C LEU A 261 15.27 25.25 -19.70
N GLU A 262 14.01 24.91 -19.92
CA GLU A 262 12.90 25.87 -19.89
C GLU A 262 11.68 25.32 -19.14
N GLY A 263 10.79 26.21 -18.70
CA GLY A 263 9.53 25.89 -17.99
C GLY A 263 9.75 25.27 -16.62
N ILE A 264 8.69 24.88 -15.91
CA ILE A 264 8.76 24.62 -14.46
C ILE A 264 9.78 23.55 -14.10
N HIS A 265 9.95 22.50 -14.91
CA HIS A 265 10.86 21.39 -14.58
C HIS A 265 12.35 21.73 -14.69
N TRP A 266 12.73 22.91 -15.18
CA TRP A 266 14.14 23.31 -15.40
C TRP A 266 15.07 23.05 -14.20
N HIS A 267 14.54 23.19 -12.99
CA HIS A 267 15.28 23.01 -11.73
C HIS A 267 15.63 21.56 -11.40
N MET A 268 14.97 20.60 -12.06
CA MET A 268 15.23 19.16 -11.92
C MET A 268 16.11 18.62 -13.05
N LEU A 269 16.55 19.46 -13.99
CA LEU A 269 17.28 19.05 -15.20
C LEU A 269 18.78 19.28 -15.06
N GLY A 270 19.55 18.38 -15.68
CA GLY A 270 21.01 18.45 -15.65
C GLY A 270 21.55 18.31 -14.22
N GLU A 271 22.63 19.04 -13.94
CA GLU A 271 23.27 19.10 -12.60
C GLU A 271 22.73 20.26 -11.74
N ASN A 272 21.62 20.88 -12.13
CA ASN A 272 20.99 21.93 -11.33
C ASN A 272 20.55 21.35 -9.98
N LYS A 273 20.87 22.07 -8.91
CA LYS A 273 20.56 21.62 -7.55
C LYS A 273 19.91 22.74 -6.77
N ILE A 274 18.68 22.51 -6.30
CA ILE A 274 18.02 23.37 -5.33
C ILE A 274 18.02 22.67 -3.99
N GLU A 275 18.57 23.34 -2.98
CA GLU A 275 18.59 22.92 -1.60
C GLU A 275 17.79 23.92 -0.77
N TYR A 276 17.06 23.47 0.23
CA TYR A 276 16.30 24.34 1.11
C TYR A 276 16.27 23.84 2.55
N VAL A 277 16.01 24.77 3.47
CA VAL A 277 15.68 24.49 4.87
C VAL A 277 14.27 24.99 5.15
N ALA A 278 13.42 24.09 5.62
CA ALA A 278 12.08 24.41 6.10
C ALA A 278 12.06 24.65 7.61
N THR A 279 11.22 25.58 8.07
CA THR A 279 11.00 25.86 9.50
C THR A 279 9.84 25.10 10.10
N ASP A 280 9.03 24.44 9.26
CA ASP A 280 7.88 23.64 9.64
C ASP A 280 7.97 22.21 9.09
N GLU A 281 7.36 21.26 9.78
CA GLU A 281 7.38 19.84 9.39
C GLU A 281 6.70 19.60 8.02
N LYS A 282 5.70 20.40 7.67
CA LYS A 282 4.97 20.29 6.39
C LYS A 282 5.74 20.91 5.21
N ARG A 283 6.88 21.54 5.46
CA ARG A 283 7.76 22.16 4.45
C ARG A 283 7.06 23.27 3.66
N GLN A 284 6.15 24.00 4.29
CA GLN A 284 5.42 25.10 3.66
C GLN A 284 6.11 26.46 3.85
N GLN A 285 7.05 26.55 4.78
CA GLN A 285 7.80 27.75 5.10
C GLN A 285 9.29 27.49 4.95
N MET A 286 9.89 28.03 3.88
CA MET A 286 11.33 27.96 3.63
C MET A 286 12.00 29.19 4.23
N ALA A 287 13.05 28.99 5.03
CA ALA A 287 13.86 30.08 5.59
C ALA A 287 15.13 30.33 4.77
N TRP A 288 15.60 29.31 4.07
CA TRP A 288 16.84 29.34 3.33
C TRP A 288 16.72 28.47 2.07
N VAL A 289 17.20 28.97 0.94
CA VAL A 289 17.25 28.24 -0.34
C VAL A 289 18.59 28.51 -1.02
N ARG A 290 19.28 27.47 -1.45
CA ARG A 290 20.49 27.55 -2.28
C ARG A 290 20.20 26.93 -3.64
N PHE A 291 20.43 27.72 -4.67
CA PHE A 291 20.46 27.25 -6.04
C PHE A 291 21.91 27.15 -6.51
N THR A 292 22.29 25.99 -7.02
CA THR A 292 23.55 25.76 -7.72
C THR A 292 23.25 25.48 -9.18
N ASP A 293 23.77 26.32 -10.06
CA ASP A 293 23.68 26.15 -11.51
C ASP A 293 24.62 25.02 -11.97
N GLY A 294 24.06 24.04 -12.66
CA GLY A 294 24.78 22.84 -13.08
C GLY A 294 25.77 23.07 -14.23
N GLU A 295 25.62 24.15 -15.01
CA GLU A 295 26.50 24.46 -16.15
C GLU A 295 27.66 25.37 -15.74
N THR A 296 27.37 26.39 -14.93
CA THR A 296 28.33 27.43 -14.54
C THR A 296 28.97 27.17 -13.16
N GLY A 297 28.30 26.39 -12.31
CA GLY A 297 28.66 26.22 -10.91
C GLY A 297 28.36 27.45 -10.05
N GLU A 298 27.67 28.46 -10.58
CA GLU A 298 27.26 29.64 -9.82
C GLU A 298 26.29 29.25 -8.71
N VAL A 299 26.52 29.79 -7.51
CA VAL A 299 25.70 29.54 -6.34
C VAL A 299 24.98 30.81 -5.94
N THR A 300 23.65 30.77 -5.93
CA THR A 300 22.80 31.85 -5.41
C THR A 300 22.09 31.38 -4.16
N VAL A 301 22.19 32.16 -3.08
CA VAL A 301 21.53 31.87 -1.80
C VAL A 301 20.45 32.91 -1.53
N PHE A 302 19.27 32.44 -1.15
CA PHE A 302 18.12 33.22 -0.75
C PHE A 302 17.83 32.93 0.71
N GLU A 303 17.86 33.97 1.54
CA GLU A 303 17.65 33.85 2.98
C GLU A 303 16.54 34.78 3.43
N ARG A 304 15.72 34.31 4.37
CA ARG A 304 14.74 35.15 5.01
C ARG A 304 15.41 36.06 6.04
N PRO A 305 15.22 37.39 5.96
CA PRO A 305 15.85 38.31 6.90
C PRO A 305 15.33 38.17 8.34
N ASP A 306 14.14 37.58 8.51
CA ASP A 306 13.47 37.43 9.79
C ASP A 306 13.69 36.06 10.46
N VAL A 307 14.35 35.13 9.79
CA VAL A 307 14.65 33.80 10.32
C VAL A 307 16.10 33.42 10.01
N ALA A 308 16.97 33.55 11.00
CA ALA A 308 18.35 33.09 10.88
C ALA A 308 18.40 31.56 10.99
N VAL A 309 18.90 30.91 9.95
CA VAL A 309 19.13 29.47 9.88
C VAL A 309 20.57 29.25 9.47
N ASP A 310 21.27 28.40 10.21
CA ASP A 310 22.61 27.93 9.85
C ASP A 310 22.50 26.57 9.14
N PRO A 311 22.66 26.50 7.81
CA PRO A 311 22.56 25.24 7.07
C PRO A 311 23.70 24.26 7.38
N ASP A 312 24.80 24.70 7.99
CA ASP A 312 25.93 23.84 8.39
C ASP A 312 25.74 23.24 9.79
N SER A 313 24.71 23.67 10.52
CA SER A 313 24.37 23.12 11.83
C SER A 313 23.94 21.65 11.70
N PRO A 314 24.44 20.73 12.55
CA PRO A 314 24.03 19.32 12.52
C PRO A 314 22.55 19.11 12.87
N ASP A 315 21.92 20.10 13.50
CA ASP A 315 20.50 20.07 13.88
C ASP A 315 19.57 20.56 12.76
N VAL A 316 20.13 21.01 11.63
CA VAL A 316 19.37 21.53 10.50
C VAL A 316 19.37 20.54 9.34
N GLU A 317 18.19 20.09 8.94
CA GLU A 317 18.03 19.25 7.76
C GLU A 317 18.03 20.12 6.50
N VAL A 318 19.15 20.10 5.77
CA VAL A 318 19.20 20.64 4.40
C VAL A 318 18.66 19.60 3.43
N ARG A 319 17.54 19.92 2.78
CA ARG A 319 16.87 19.02 1.85
C ARG A 319 17.11 19.45 0.41
N ILE A 320 17.35 18.49 -0.47
CA ILE A 320 17.34 18.71 -1.92
C ILE A 320 15.88 18.70 -2.39
N LEU A 321 15.49 19.72 -3.14
CA LEU A 321 14.17 19.83 -3.74
C LEU A 321 13.92 18.65 -4.69
N ASP A 322 12.82 17.94 -4.49
CA ASP A 322 12.43 16.81 -5.32
C ASP A 322 10.99 16.91 -5.84
N CYS A 323 10.57 15.91 -6.62
CA CYS A 323 9.26 15.88 -7.27
C CYS A 323 8.10 16.04 -6.25
N MET A 324 8.24 15.52 -5.03
CA MET A 324 7.17 15.53 -4.03
C MET A 324 7.02 16.88 -3.33
N ASP A 325 8.02 17.75 -3.41
CA ASP A 325 7.94 19.11 -2.87
C ASP A 325 6.98 19.99 -3.71
N CYS A 326 6.74 19.63 -4.98
CA CYS A 326 5.72 20.26 -5.84
C CYS A 326 4.49 19.37 -6.11
N HIS A 327 4.67 18.07 -6.35
CA HIS A 327 3.62 17.11 -6.68
C HIS A 327 3.15 16.30 -5.46
N ASN A 328 3.07 16.93 -4.29
CA ASN A 328 2.68 16.24 -3.06
C ASN A 328 1.31 15.55 -3.22
N ARG A 329 1.26 14.24 -2.94
CA ARG A 329 0.07 13.35 -3.10
C ARG A 329 -0.46 13.23 -4.53
N PRO A 330 0.36 12.81 -5.52
CA PRO A 330 -0.02 12.81 -6.94
C PRO A 330 -1.10 11.78 -7.32
N SER A 331 -1.46 10.89 -6.40
CA SER A 331 -2.47 9.85 -6.56
C SER A 331 -3.53 9.90 -5.46
N HIS A 332 -3.46 10.90 -4.58
CA HIS A 332 -4.38 11.04 -3.44
C HIS A 332 -4.89 12.48 -3.40
N ASP A 333 -5.52 12.87 -4.51
CA ASP A 333 -5.99 14.23 -4.75
C ASP A 333 -7.27 14.51 -3.96
N PHE A 334 -7.12 15.18 -2.82
CA PHE A 334 -8.24 15.70 -2.02
C PHE A 334 -8.61 17.09 -2.53
N LEU A 335 -9.71 17.18 -3.26
CA LEU A 335 -10.23 18.43 -3.80
C LEU A 335 -10.95 19.22 -2.69
N PRO A 336 -10.59 20.50 -2.49
CA PRO A 336 -11.39 21.38 -1.64
C PRO A 336 -12.84 21.46 -2.16
N PRO A 337 -13.86 21.56 -1.28
CA PRO A 337 -15.28 21.60 -1.68
C PRO A 337 -15.58 22.59 -2.81
N ALA A 338 -14.95 23.78 -2.75
CA ALA A 338 -15.10 24.82 -3.77
C ALA A 338 -14.66 24.36 -5.17
N THR A 339 -13.58 23.59 -5.25
CA THR A 339 -13.01 23.05 -6.49
C THR A 339 -13.84 21.89 -7.01
N ALA A 340 -14.26 20.98 -6.12
CA ALA A 340 -15.08 19.83 -6.48
C ALA A 340 -16.46 20.27 -7.03
N ILE A 341 -17.12 21.23 -6.38
CA ILE A 341 -18.38 21.81 -6.89
C ILE A 341 -18.17 22.46 -8.26
N ASN A 342 -17.11 23.26 -8.43
CA ASN A 342 -16.82 23.90 -9.73
C ASN A 342 -16.67 22.86 -10.86
N LEU A 343 -16.05 21.73 -10.55
CA LEU A 343 -15.86 20.64 -11.51
C LEU A 343 -17.20 20.03 -11.90
N GLU A 344 -18.05 19.67 -10.93
CA GLU A 344 -19.35 19.05 -11.21
C GLU A 344 -20.34 20.03 -11.89
N MET A 345 -20.28 21.32 -11.58
CA MET A 345 -21.03 22.35 -12.30
C MET A 345 -20.54 22.51 -13.75
N THR A 346 -19.23 22.43 -13.98
CA THR A 346 -18.64 22.49 -15.34
C THR A 346 -18.97 21.24 -16.16
N LYS A 347 -19.06 20.07 -15.53
CA LYS A 347 -19.51 18.83 -16.17
C LYS A 347 -21.02 18.84 -16.48
N GLY A 348 -21.79 19.69 -15.80
CA GLY A 348 -23.25 19.71 -15.87
C GLY A 348 -23.93 18.66 -14.99
N THR A 349 -23.19 17.94 -14.15
CA THR A 349 -23.76 17.02 -13.14
C THR A 349 -24.55 17.80 -12.09
N ILE A 350 -24.04 18.98 -11.72
CA ILE A 350 -24.78 19.97 -10.93
C ILE A 350 -25.25 21.05 -11.89
N SER A 351 -26.58 21.19 -12.04
CA SER A 351 -27.14 22.24 -12.89
C SER A 351 -26.77 23.62 -12.34
N LYS A 352 -26.17 24.45 -13.20
CA LYS A 352 -25.82 25.85 -12.88
C LYS A 352 -27.05 26.77 -12.82
N ASP A 353 -28.17 26.31 -13.36
CA ASP A 353 -29.42 27.07 -13.43
C ASP A 353 -30.20 27.00 -12.11
N LEU A 354 -29.78 26.12 -11.19
CA LEU A 354 -30.26 26.08 -9.80
C LEU A 354 -29.78 27.31 -9.03
N PRO A 355 -30.70 28.17 -8.54
CA PRO A 355 -30.34 29.38 -7.79
C PRO A 355 -29.48 29.05 -6.58
N PHE A 356 -28.37 29.78 -6.41
CA PHE A 356 -27.45 29.67 -5.25
C PHE A 356 -26.84 28.27 -5.00
N ILE A 357 -26.89 27.34 -5.97
CA ILE A 357 -26.42 25.96 -5.76
C ILE A 357 -24.97 25.90 -5.29
N ARG A 358 -24.11 26.81 -5.78
CA ARG A 358 -22.72 26.87 -5.31
C ARG A 358 -22.63 27.27 -3.85
N TRP A 359 -23.36 28.31 -3.45
CA TRP A 359 -23.34 28.81 -2.08
C TRP A 359 -23.86 27.76 -1.10
N GLN A 360 -25.02 27.16 -1.42
CA GLN A 360 -25.62 26.15 -0.55
C GLN A 360 -24.80 24.87 -0.51
N GLY A 361 -24.27 24.41 -1.65
CA GLY A 361 -23.38 23.26 -1.69
C GLY A 361 -22.10 23.48 -0.87
N LEU A 362 -21.52 24.68 -0.93
CA LEU A 362 -20.36 25.03 -0.10
C LEU A 362 -20.68 25.01 1.40
N ASN A 363 -21.84 25.51 1.81
CA ASN A 363 -22.23 25.50 3.21
C ASN A 363 -22.43 24.07 3.74
N LEU A 364 -23.09 23.21 2.95
CA LEU A 364 -23.31 21.82 3.32
C LEU A 364 -21.99 21.04 3.38
N LEU A 365 -21.13 21.15 2.37
CA LEU A 365 -19.87 20.40 2.35
C LEU A 365 -18.83 20.86 3.39
N ASN A 366 -18.89 22.11 3.86
CA ASN A 366 -17.98 22.62 4.89
C ASN A 366 -18.55 22.53 6.31
N ALA A 367 -19.78 22.02 6.48
CA ALA A 367 -20.36 21.83 7.80
C ALA A 367 -19.61 20.72 8.57
N PRO A 368 -19.50 20.83 9.90
CA PRO A 368 -18.92 19.78 10.71
C PRO A 368 -19.90 18.61 10.83
N TYR A 369 -19.39 17.39 10.63
CA TYR A 369 -20.13 16.14 10.79
C TYR A 369 -19.30 15.16 11.61
N ASP A 370 -19.94 14.41 12.52
CA ASP A 370 -19.24 13.44 13.36
C ASP A 370 -19.01 12.12 12.62
N THR A 371 -19.94 11.77 11.73
CA THR A 371 -19.86 10.53 10.94
C THR A 371 -20.18 10.76 9.48
N LYS A 372 -19.66 9.87 8.63
CA LYS A 372 -19.97 9.86 7.20
C LYS A 372 -21.48 9.74 6.94
N THR A 373 -22.16 8.81 7.62
CA THR A 373 -23.59 8.60 7.43
C THR A 373 -24.42 9.84 7.79
N GLU A 374 -24.04 10.55 8.85
CA GLU A 374 -24.65 11.83 9.21
C GLU A 374 -24.42 12.88 8.12
N ALA A 375 -23.21 13.00 7.60
CA ALA A 375 -22.89 13.92 6.52
C ALA A 375 -23.72 13.63 5.27
N ASP A 376 -23.79 12.37 4.83
CA ASP A 376 -24.53 11.94 3.64
C ASP A 376 -26.02 12.33 3.75
N GLU A 377 -26.62 12.05 4.91
CA GLU A 377 -28.02 12.38 5.19
C GLU A 377 -28.25 13.89 5.29
N ALA A 378 -27.38 14.61 6.01
CA ALA A 378 -27.51 16.05 6.22
C ALA A 378 -27.28 16.86 4.94
N ILE A 379 -26.32 16.47 4.10
CA ILE A 379 -26.06 17.12 2.81
C ILE A 379 -27.27 16.93 1.90
N ARG A 380 -27.76 15.69 1.76
CA ARG A 380 -28.87 15.37 0.88
C ARG A 380 -30.17 16.03 1.33
N SER A 381 -30.55 15.83 2.59
CA SER A 381 -31.77 16.41 3.14
C SER A 381 -31.69 17.95 3.21
N GLY A 382 -30.52 18.50 3.54
CA GLY A 382 -30.30 19.94 3.64
C GLY A 382 -30.44 20.66 2.30
N LEU A 383 -29.99 20.04 1.21
CA LEU A 383 -30.19 20.62 -0.13
C LEU A 383 -31.66 20.54 -0.55
N LEU A 384 -32.31 19.39 -0.37
CA LEU A 384 -33.72 19.20 -0.73
C LEU A 384 -34.63 20.15 0.06
N ALA A 385 -34.41 20.29 1.36
CA ALA A 385 -35.17 21.20 2.22
C ALA A 385 -34.97 22.67 1.83
N TYR A 386 -33.76 23.05 1.42
CA TYR A 386 -33.49 24.41 0.95
C TYR A 386 -34.34 24.75 -0.28
N TYR A 387 -34.31 23.92 -1.33
CA TYR A 387 -35.09 24.19 -2.54
C TYR A 387 -36.60 24.03 -2.33
N ALA A 388 -37.03 23.06 -1.54
CA ALA A 388 -38.46 22.91 -1.20
C ALA A 388 -39.01 24.09 -0.39
N SER A 389 -38.18 24.80 0.38
CA SER A 389 -38.62 25.95 1.18
C SER A 389 -38.51 27.29 0.46
N GLN A 390 -37.50 27.47 -0.39
CA GLN A 390 -37.20 28.77 -1.04
C GLN A 390 -37.66 28.84 -2.50
N PHE A 391 -37.80 27.70 -3.21
CA PHE A 391 -37.96 27.65 -4.66
C PHE A 391 -38.91 26.53 -5.15
N ALA A 392 -39.90 26.12 -4.35
CA ALA A 392 -40.70 24.91 -4.57
C ALA A 392 -41.33 24.77 -5.97
N ASP A 393 -41.73 25.88 -6.60
CA ASP A 393 -42.37 25.91 -7.91
C ASP A 393 -41.44 26.42 -9.04
N ASP A 394 -40.23 26.88 -8.70
CA ASP A 394 -39.34 27.61 -9.62
C ASP A 394 -38.16 26.77 -10.13
N VAL A 395 -37.93 25.58 -9.55
CA VAL A 395 -36.80 24.71 -9.93
C VAL A 395 -37.26 23.33 -10.39
N ASN A 396 -36.47 22.73 -11.26
CA ASN A 396 -36.65 21.36 -11.69
C ASN A 396 -36.21 20.40 -10.58
N GLN A 397 -37.16 19.70 -9.95
CA GLN A 397 -36.89 18.77 -8.84
C GLN A 397 -35.82 17.71 -9.20
N ARG A 398 -35.79 17.25 -10.46
CA ARG A 398 -34.79 16.27 -10.89
C ARG A 398 -33.37 16.83 -10.81
N GLU A 399 -33.18 18.10 -11.19
CA GLU A 399 -31.87 18.75 -11.10
C GLU A 399 -31.44 18.94 -9.65
N VAL A 400 -32.39 19.19 -8.75
CA VAL A 400 -32.11 19.26 -7.30
C VAL A 400 -31.68 17.89 -6.77
N ASP A 401 -32.37 16.82 -7.14
CA ASP A 401 -32.02 15.45 -6.73
C ASP A 401 -30.63 15.06 -7.28
N ASP A 402 -30.35 15.31 -8.56
CA ASP A 402 -29.06 15.06 -9.20
C ASP A 402 -27.93 15.86 -8.51
N ALA A 403 -28.19 17.11 -8.15
CA ALA A 403 -27.25 17.95 -7.42
C ALA A 403 -27.01 17.45 -5.97
N ALA A 404 -28.06 17.00 -5.28
CA ALA A 404 -27.93 16.45 -3.93
C ALA A 404 -27.05 15.20 -3.93
N ASP A 405 -27.31 14.28 -4.87
CA ASP A 405 -26.51 13.07 -5.02
C ASP A 405 -25.07 13.39 -5.45
N ALA A 406 -24.85 14.45 -6.23
CA ALA A 406 -23.51 14.92 -6.59
C ALA A 406 -22.74 15.49 -5.39
N LEU A 407 -23.39 16.26 -4.50
CA LEU A 407 -22.75 16.77 -3.29
C LEU A 407 -22.37 15.62 -2.34
N VAL A 408 -23.24 14.62 -2.16
CA VAL A 408 -22.90 13.43 -1.38
C VAL A 408 -21.70 12.70 -1.99
N ARG A 409 -21.69 12.50 -3.32
CA ARG A 409 -20.51 11.90 -4.00
C ARG A 409 -19.23 12.72 -3.80
N ILE A 410 -19.31 14.06 -3.82
CA ILE A 410 -18.16 14.92 -3.57
C ILE A 410 -17.62 14.68 -2.15
N TYR A 411 -18.49 14.61 -1.15
CA TYR A 411 -18.11 14.31 0.23
C TYR A 411 -17.53 12.90 0.38
N ASP A 412 -18.11 11.90 -0.29
CA ASP A 412 -17.66 10.51 -0.24
C ASP A 412 -16.26 10.27 -0.83
N THR A 413 -15.85 11.15 -1.74
CA THR A 413 -14.62 11.02 -2.53
C THR A 413 -13.48 11.91 -2.05
N ASN A 414 -13.67 12.70 -0.98
CA ASN A 414 -12.69 13.62 -0.41
C ASN A 414 -12.69 13.58 1.11
#